data_AF-A0A7L2R2G4-F1
#
_entry.id   AF-A0A7L2R2G4-F1
#
_cell.length_a   1.000
_cell.length_b   1.000
_cell.length_c   1.000
_cell.angle_alpha   90.00
_cell.angle_beta   90.00
_cell.angle_gamma   90.00
#
_symmetry.space_group_name_H-M   'P 1'
#
loop_
_entity.id
_entity.type
_entity.pdbx_description
1 polymer ?
#
loop_
_entity_poly.entity_id
_entity_poly.type
_entity_poly.pdbx_seq_one_letter_code
_entity_poly.pdbx_strand_id
1 'polypeptide(L)' 'SFTGKRLPPSVYILAPPSEEISGPRPTLSLTCLVRGFFPENIDVQWQKDQENPGFAQNPGN' A
#
# COMPACT_ATOMS: atom_id res chain seq x y z
N SER A 1 5.94 -14.94 -27.91
CA SER A 1 5.12 -15.26 -26.74
C SER A 1 6.02 -15.31 -25.52
N PHE A 2 6.10 -14.24 -24.73
CA PHE A 2 6.82 -14.27 -23.45
C PHE A 2 5.93 -14.92 -22.39
N THR A 3 5.79 -16.24 -22.43
CA THR A 3 5.20 -17.00 -21.33
C THR A 3 6.20 -17.10 -20.18
N GLY A 4 6.63 -15.94 -19.66
CA GLY A 4 7.48 -15.84 -18.48
C GLY A 4 6.72 -16.36 -17.26
N LYS A 5 7.38 -17.19 -16.46
CA LYS A 5 6.82 -17.75 -15.21
C LYS A 5 6.35 -16.59 -14.32
N ARG A 6 5.09 -16.60 -13.90
CA ARG A 6 4.57 -15.62 -12.93
C ARG A 6 5.29 -15.79 -11.60
N LEU A 7 5.76 -14.67 -11.05
CA LEU A 7 6.44 -14.65 -9.75
C LEU A 7 5.59 -13.83 -8.78
N PRO A 8 5.23 -14.40 -7.61
CA PRO A 8 4.49 -13.66 -6.61
C PRO A 8 5.36 -12.54 -6.01
N PRO A 9 4.78 -11.38 -5.68
CA PRO A 9 5.51 -10.30 -5.02
C PRO A 9 5.88 -10.66 -3.59
N SER A 10 7.04 -10.19 -3.16
CA SER A 10 7.32 -9.96 -1.75
C SER A 10 6.85 -8.56 -1.38
N VAL A 11 6.07 -8.46 -0.31
CA VAL A 11 5.45 -7.21 0.15
C VAL A 11 5.91 -6.90 1.56
N TYR A 12 6.36 -5.66 1.78
CA TYR A 12 6.77 -5.16 3.08
C TYR A 12 6.10 -3.81 3.35
N ILE A 13 5.56 -3.64 4.54
CA ILE A 13 5.08 -2.34 5.03
C ILE A 13 6.15 -1.77 5.94
N LEU A 14 6.71 -0.63 5.56
CA LEU A 14 7.73 0.06 6.34
C LEU A 14 7.03 1.06 7.27
N ALA A 15 7.48 1.09 8.52
CA ALA A 15 7.00 2.02 9.51
C ALA A 15 7.42 3.47 9.17
N PRO A 16 6.65 4.47 9.62
CA PRO A 16 7.07 5.86 9.52
C PRO A 16 8.40 6.10 10.23
N PRO A 17 9.24 7.03 9.75
CA PRO A 17 10.42 7.48 10.50
C PRO A 17 10.03 8.04 11.88
N SER A 18 10.90 7.84 12.87
CA SER A 18 10.66 8.29 14.25
C SER A 18 10.39 9.79 14.37
N GLU A 19 11.00 10.57 13.48
CA GLU A 19 10.85 12.02 13.39
C GLU A 19 9.40 12.40 13.09
N GLU A 20 8.73 11.68 12.18
CA GLU A 20 7.31 11.92 11.85
C GLU A 20 6.39 11.63 13.02
N ILE A 21 6.74 10.66 13.88
CA ILE A 21 5.91 10.21 15.01
C ILE A 21 5.96 11.20 16.18
N SER A 22 7.07 11.89 16.37
CA SER A 22 7.34 12.71 17.56
C SER A 22 6.62 14.07 17.62
N GLY A 23 5.96 14.49 16.54
CA GLY A 23 5.30 15.80 16.46
C GLY A 23 3.99 15.89 17.25
N PRO A 24 3.52 17.11 17.62
CA PRO A 24 2.27 17.29 18.36
C PRO A 24 1.01 16.92 17.56
N ARG A 25 1.10 16.86 16.22
CA ARG A 25 0.07 16.37 15.29
C ARG A 25 0.78 15.68 14.12
N PRO A 26 1.24 14.44 14.31
CA PRO A 26 2.09 13.80 13.33
C PRO A 26 1.29 13.48 12.06
N THR A 27 1.84 13.82 10.91
CA THR A 27 1.40 13.27 9.63
C THR A 27 2.35 12.14 9.31
N LEU A 28 1.81 10.93 9.11
CA LEU A 28 2.59 9.72 8.98
C LEU A 28 2.55 9.19 7.55
N SER A 29 3.72 8.78 7.06
CA SER A 29 3.90 8.12 5.78
C SER A 29 4.01 6.61 5.98
N LEU A 30 3.08 5.84 5.41
CA LEU A 30 3.24 4.39 5.28
C LEU A 30 3.81 4.07 3.91
N THR A 31 4.89 3.28 3.88
CA THR A 31 5.52 2.86 2.63
C THR A 31 5.28 1.38 2.37
N CYS A 32 4.73 1.04 1.20
CA CYS A 32 4.60 -0.34 0.72
C CYS A 32 5.71 -0.63 -0.29
N LEU A 33 6.64 -1.52 0.06
CA LEU A 33 7.69 -1.99 -0.82
C LEU A 33 7.28 -3.33 -1.45
N VAL A 34 7.09 -3.33 -2.77
CA VAL A 34 6.72 -4.50 -3.56
C VAL A 34 7.89 -4.88 -4.47
N ARG A 35 8.41 -6.11 -4.37
CA ARG A 35 9.56 -6.55 -5.17
C ARG A 35 9.50 -8.02 -5.59
N GLY A 36 10.28 -8.37 -6.61
CA GLY A 36 10.50 -9.77 -7.02
C GLY A 36 9.34 -10.42 -7.77
N PHE A 37 8.46 -9.62 -8.39
CA PHE A 37 7.27 -10.10 -9.09
C PHE A 37 7.40 -10.02 -10.61
N PHE A 38 6.56 -10.78 -11.30
CA PHE A 38 6.41 -10.75 -12.76
C PHE A 38 5.00 -11.21 -13.16
N PRO A 39 4.31 -10.57 -14.12
CA PRO A 39 4.74 -9.41 -14.92
C PRO A 39 4.76 -8.10 -14.11
N GLU A 40 5.27 -7.02 -14.71
CA GLU A 40 5.42 -5.72 -14.03
C GLU A 40 4.09 -5.00 -13.76
N ASN A 41 3.01 -5.37 -14.46
CA ASN A 41 1.70 -4.75 -14.28
C ASN A 41 1.05 -5.26 -12.99
N ILE A 42 0.98 -4.40 -11.97
CA ILE A 42 0.34 -4.66 -10.68
C ILE A 42 -0.49 -3.47 -10.20
N ASP A 43 -1.50 -3.75 -9.37
CA ASP A 43 -2.30 -2.76 -8.66
C ASP A 43 -2.02 -2.85 -7.16
N VAL A 44 -1.88 -1.71 -6.49
CA VAL A 44 -1.69 -1.61 -5.03
C VAL A 44 -2.83 -0.80 -4.44
N GLN A 45 -3.48 -1.35 -3.41
CA GLN A 45 -4.58 -0.70 -2.71
C GLN A 45 -4.33 -0.69 -1.21
N TRP A 46 -4.66 0.43 -0.57
CA TRP A 46 -4.66 0.57 0.88
C TRP A 46 -6.07 0.40 1.42
N GLN A 47 -6.18 -0.29 2.55
CA GLN A 47 -7.41 -0.45 3.31
C GLN A 47 -7.13 -0.16 4.77
N LYS A 48 -8.07 0.48 5.44
CA LYS A 48 -8.06 0.72 6.87
C LYS A 48 -9.23 -0.05 7.46
N ASP A 49 -8.98 -0.96 8.40
CA ASP A 49 -10.04 -1.73 9.07
C ASP A 49 -10.99 -2.45 8.09
N GLN A 50 -10.45 -2.95 6.96
CA GLN A 50 -11.20 -3.56 5.83
C GLN A 50 -12.10 -2.59 5.03
N GLU A 51 -12.14 -1.32 5.40
CA GLU A 51 -12.70 -0.25 4.58
C GLU A 51 -11.63 0.23 3.59
N ASN A 52 -12.00 0.38 2.33
CA ASN A 52 -11.16 1.12 1.40
C ASN A 52 -11.53 2.62 1.54
N PRO A 53 -10.64 3.48 2.09
CA PRO A 53 -10.95 4.89 2.30
C PRO A 53 -11.18 5.67 0.99
N GLY A 54 -10.85 5.10 -0.16
CA GLY A 54 -11.22 5.62 -1.49
C GLY A 54 -12.58 5.14 -2.03
N PHE A 55 -13.23 4.19 -1.35
CA PHE A 55 -14.57 3.66 -1.66
C PHE A 55 -15.57 3.84 -0.51
N ALA A 56 -15.23 4.61 0.53
CA ALA A 56 -16.22 5.15 1.46
C ALA A 56 -17.23 5.96 0.64
N GLN A 57 -18.32 5.31 0.25
CA GLN A 57 -19.40 5.91 -0.49
C GLN A 57 -19.89 7.11 0.33
N ASN A 58 -20.05 8.24 -0.34
CA ASN A 58 -20.60 9.48 0.23
C ASN A 58 -21.65 9.17 1.32
N PRO A 59 -21.52 9.68 2.55
CA PRO A 59 -22.59 9.60 3.53
C PRO A 59 -23.67 10.60 3.10
N GLY A 60 -24.49 10.21 2.12
CA GLY A 60 -25.42 11.11 1.43
C GLY A 60 -26.34 10.45 0.40
N ASN A 61 -26.67 9.17 0.58
CA ASN A 61 -27.95 8.61 0.10
C ASN A 61 -28.71 8.08 1.33
#